data_AF-A0A7V5W5I9-F1
#
_entry.id   AF-A0A7V5W5I9-F1
#
_cell.length_a   1.000
_cell.length_b   1.000
_cell.length_c   1.000
_cell.angle_alpha   90.00
_cell.angle_beta   90.00
_cell.angle_gamma   90.00
#
_symmetry.space_group_name_H-M   'P 1'
#
loop_
_entity.id
_entity.type
_entity.pdbx_description
1 polymer ?
#
loop_
_entity_poly.entity_id
_entity_poly.type
_entity_poly.pdbx_seq_one_letter_code
_entity_poly.pdbx_strand_id
1 'polypeptide(L)'
;PPGTEVAHKTGTIGGTTNDVGILTLPADAGHVAIAVFVKSSEKDVPTRERAIAEIARAVHDFFLFHPAPARREGLAESPRLR
;
A
#
# COMPACT_ATOMS: atom_id res chain seq x y z
N PRO A 1 -0.90 6.38 7.63
CA PRO A 1 -1.13 7.20 8.85
C PRO A 1 0.21 7.47 9.55
N PRO A 2 0.28 8.30 10.61
CA PRO A 2 1.51 8.40 11.41
C PRO A 2 1.97 7.02 11.91
N GLY A 3 3.25 6.71 11.78
CA GLY A 3 3.83 5.43 12.22
C GLY A 3 3.63 4.25 11.25
N THR A 4 2.95 4.43 10.12
CA THR A 4 2.94 3.41 9.05
C THR A 4 4.32 3.34 8.42
N GLU A 5 4.92 2.14 8.38
CA GLU A 5 6.16 1.91 7.64
C GLU A 5 5.88 1.89 6.13
N VAL A 6 6.60 2.72 5.39
CA VAL A 6 6.43 2.87 3.94
C VAL A 6 7.79 2.93 3.27
N ALA A 7 8.07 1.97 2.39
CA ALA A 7 9.20 2.03 1.47
C ALA A 7 8.70 2.59 0.13
N HIS A 8 9.14 3.78 -0.27
CA HIS A 8 8.58 4.44 -1.46
C HIS A 8 9.56 5.32 -2.22
N LYS A 9 9.18 5.66 -3.45
CA LYS A 9 9.91 6.56 -4.33
C LYS A 9 8.95 7.53 -5.03
N THR A 10 9.20 8.81 -4.82
CA THR A 10 8.47 9.91 -5.46
C THR A 10 9.10 10.33 -6.79
N GLY A 11 8.28 10.93 -7.64
CA GLY A 11 8.72 11.59 -8.87
C GLY A 11 7.78 12.73 -9.25
N THR A 12 8.36 13.92 -9.49
CA THR A 12 7.61 15.12 -9.85
C THR A 12 8.28 15.82 -11.03
N ILE A 13 7.53 16.04 -12.11
CA ILE A 13 7.99 16.77 -13.30
C ILE A 13 6.80 17.31 -14.07
N GLY A 14 6.83 18.59 -14.48
CA GLY A 14 5.89 19.18 -15.46
C GLY A 14 4.42 18.78 -15.30
N GLY A 15 3.76 19.20 -14.21
CA GLY A 15 2.33 18.89 -13.97
C GLY A 15 2.04 17.43 -13.60
N THR A 16 3.08 16.59 -13.50
CA THR A 16 3.01 15.20 -13.05
C THR A 16 3.60 15.07 -11.64
N THR A 17 2.91 14.34 -10.77
CA THR A 17 3.36 13.99 -9.42
C THR A 17 2.95 12.55 -9.16
N ASN A 18 3.91 11.70 -8.82
CA ASN A 18 3.71 10.28 -8.64
C ASN A 18 4.39 9.80 -7.36
N ASP A 19 3.88 8.70 -6.81
CA ASP A 19 4.53 7.96 -5.74
C ASP A 19 4.28 6.45 -5.93
N VAL A 20 5.33 5.66 -5.72
CA VAL A 20 5.29 4.20 -5.82
C VAL A 20 5.93 3.63 -4.57
N GLY A 21 5.24 2.73 -3.89
CA GLY A 21 5.75 2.18 -2.64
C GLY A 21 5.10 0.88 -2.18
N ILE A 22 5.65 0.38 -1.09
CA ILE A 22 5.18 -0.77 -0.33
C ILE A 22 4.77 -0.28 1.05
N LEU A 23 3.51 -0.51 1.41
CA LEU A 23 2.93 -0.24 2.71
C LEU A 23 3.01 -1.53 3.55
N THR A 24 3.69 -1.48 4.69
CA THR A 24 3.65 -2.59 5.65
C THR A 24 2.36 -2.52 6.46
N LEU A 25 1.56 -3.59 6.43
CA LEU A 25 0.31 -3.67 7.19
C LEU A 25 0.59 -4.12 8.64
N PRO A 26 -0.20 -3.63 9.62
CA PRO A 26 -0.03 -4.04 11.02
C PRO A 26 -0.44 -5.50 11.24
N ALA A 27 -0.15 -6.02 12.45
CA ALA A 27 -0.55 -7.35 12.90
C ALA A 27 -0.12 -8.50 11.96
N ASP A 28 1.06 -8.35 11.33
CA ASP A 28 1.62 -9.32 10.38
C ASP A 28 0.68 -9.64 9.20
N ALA A 29 -0.19 -8.70 8.84
CA ALA A 29 -1.13 -8.84 7.72
C ALA A 29 -0.47 -8.75 6.33
N GLY A 30 0.85 -8.66 6.28
CA GLY A 30 1.65 -8.60 5.05
C GLY A 30 1.86 -7.17 4.54
N HIS A 31 1.89 -7.02 3.21
CA HIS A 31 2.27 -5.77 2.55
C HIS A 31 1.33 -5.45 1.40
N VAL A 32 1.17 -4.15 1.11
CA VAL A 32 0.45 -3.66 -0.07
C VAL A 32 1.42 -2.91 -0.96
N ALA A 33 1.59 -3.38 -2.20
CA ALA A 33 2.25 -2.61 -3.24
C ALA A 33 1.26 -1.63 -3.87
N ILE A 34 1.64 -0.36 -3.99
CA ILE A 34 0.81 0.71 -4.55
C ILE A 34 1.62 1.59 -5.49
N ALA A 35 1.01 2.00 -6.60
CA ALA A 35 1.57 2.95 -7.55
C ALA A 35 0.51 3.97 -7.95
N VAL A 36 0.74 5.25 -7.64
CA VAL A 36 -0.19 6.34 -7.93
C VAL A 36 0.48 7.34 -8.86
N PHE A 37 -0.22 7.68 -9.95
CA PHE A 37 0.24 8.65 -10.93
C PHE A 37 -0.79 9.75 -11.11
N VAL A 38 -0.41 11.00 -10.78
CA VAL A 38 -1.20 12.18 -11.15
C VAL A 38 -0.53 12.79 -12.37
N LYS A 39 -1.23 12.80 -13.52
CA LYS A 39 -0.70 13.28 -14.80
C LYS A 39 -1.46 14.51 -15.28
N SER A 40 -0.76 15.38 -16.01
CA SER A 40 -1.31 16.55 -16.71
C SER A 40 -2.27 17.40 -15.85
N SER A 41 -1.95 17.58 -14.58
CA SER A 41 -2.80 18.30 -13.65
C SER A 41 -2.30 19.74 -13.47
N GLU A 42 -3.19 20.70 -13.71
CA GLU A 42 -2.96 22.13 -13.52
C GLU A 42 -2.97 22.57 -12.05
N LYS A 43 -3.25 21.64 -11.12
CA LYS A 43 -3.21 21.93 -9.68
C LYS A 43 -1.79 22.17 -9.20
N ASP A 44 -1.62 22.74 -8.02
CA ASP A 44 -0.30 22.88 -7.41
C ASP A 44 0.23 21.53 -6.90
N VAL A 45 1.54 21.45 -6.63
CA VAL A 45 2.18 20.23 -6.12
C VAL A 45 1.52 19.75 -4.82
N PRO A 46 1.26 20.60 -3.80
CA PRO A 46 0.64 20.16 -2.55
C PRO A 46 -0.74 19.52 -2.74
N THR A 47 -1.58 20.04 -3.66
CA THR A 47 -2.88 19.41 -3.94
C THR A 47 -2.72 18.03 -4.57
N ARG A 48 -1.74 17.84 -5.47
CA ARG A 48 -1.47 16.53 -6.09
C ARG A 48 -0.91 15.53 -5.07
N GLU A 49 0.02 15.97 -4.23
CA GLU A 49 0.57 15.15 -3.14
C GLU A 49 -0.52 14.77 -2.12
N ARG A 50 -1.42 15.69 -1.80
CA ARG A 50 -2.57 15.40 -0.94
C ARG A 50 -3.47 14.32 -1.54
N ALA A 51 -3.77 14.39 -2.83
CA ALA A 51 -4.57 13.36 -3.50
C ALA A 51 -3.90 11.98 -3.40
N ILE A 52 -2.58 11.91 -3.60
CA ILE A 52 -1.80 10.68 -3.43
C ILE A 52 -1.89 10.17 -1.99
N ALA A 53 -1.73 11.05 -1.00
CA ALA A 53 -1.82 10.69 0.42
C ALA A 53 -3.22 10.18 0.82
N GLU A 54 -4.28 10.79 0.29
CA GLU A 54 -5.66 10.37 0.53
C GLU A 54 -5.95 9.00 -0.11
N ILE A 55 -5.43 8.74 -1.31
CA ILE A 55 -5.51 7.42 -1.97
C ILE A 55 -4.76 6.36 -1.14
N ALA A 56 -3.52 6.64 -0.75
CA ALA A 56 -2.72 5.71 0.05
C ALA A 56 -3.38 5.40 1.40
N ARG A 57 -3.98 6.41 2.04
CA ARG A 57 -4.77 6.24 3.26
C ARG A 57 -5.99 5.36 3.02
N ALA A 58 -6.77 5.61 1.97
CA ALA A 58 -7.95 4.81 1.66
C ALA A 58 -7.60 3.33 1.45
N VAL A 59 -6.48 3.05 0.78
CA VAL A 59 -5.96 1.69 0.59
C VAL A 59 -5.53 1.07 1.92
N HIS A 60 -4.75 1.79 2.73
CA HIS A 60 -4.35 1.33 4.06
C HIS A 60 -5.57 0.98 4.93
N ASP A 61 -6.54 1.89 5.01
CA ASP A 61 -7.73 1.74 5.84
C ASP A 61 -8.60 0.58 5.34
N PHE A 62 -8.69 0.37 4.02
CA PHE A 62 -9.39 -0.79 3.46
C PHE A 62 -8.81 -2.10 3.99
N PHE A 63 -7.49 -2.31 3.90
CA PHE A 63 -6.84 -3.54 4.37
C PHE A 63 -6.79 -3.66 5.90
N LEU A 64 -6.83 -2.54 6.62
CA LEU A 64 -6.94 -2.54 8.08
C LEU A 64 -8.31 -3.07 8.55
N PHE A 65 -9.40 -2.66 7.89
CA PHE A 65 -10.76 -3.05 8.28
C PHE A 65 -11.29 -4.28 7.53
N HIS A 66 -10.63 -4.69 6.45
CA HIS A 66 -10.93 -5.89 5.67
C HIS A 66 -9.65 -6.72 5.53
N PRO A 67 -9.15 -7.30 6.64
CA PRO A 67 -7.92 -8.09 6.60
C PRO A 67 -8.10 -9.25 5.63
N ALA A 68 -7.08 -9.51 4.81
CA ALA A 68 -7.03 -10.71 4.01
C ALA A 68 -7.17 -11.94 4.93
N PRO A 69 -7.86 -13.01 4.48
CA PRO A 69 -7.97 -14.21 5.29
C PRO A 69 -6.56 -14.68 5.67
N ALA A 70 -6.37 -14.98 6.96
CA ALA A 70 -5.09 -15.45 7.49
C ALA A 70 -4.55 -16.56 6.57
N ARG A 71 -3.31 -16.40 6.10
CA ARG A 71 -2.62 -17.44 5.35
C ARG A 71 -2.71 -18.71 6.19
N ARG A 72 -3.41 -19.74 5.70
CA ARG A 72 -3.47 -21.03 6.39
C ARG A 72 -2.09 -21.64 6.36
N GLU A 73 -1.32 -21.45 7.42
CA GLU A 73 -0.18 -22.30 7.71
C GLU A 73 -0.73 -23.63 8.24
N GLY A 74 -0.48 -24.72 7.51
CA GLY A 74 -0.86 -26.07 7.92
C GLY A 74 -1.83 -26.78 6.98
N LEU A 75 -1.36 -27.15 5.78
CA LEU A 75 -1.76 -28.44 5.23
C LEU A 75 -0.84 -29.47 5.89
N ALA A 76 -1.42 -30.26 6.78
CA ALA A 76 -0.75 -31.20 7.67
C ALA A 76 0.18 -32.18 6.93
N GLU A 77 1.28 -32.52 7.61
CA GLU A 77 2.13 -33.65 7.24
C GLU A 77 1.29 -34.92 7.05
N SER A 78 1.49 -35.59 5.91
CA SER A 78 0.94 -36.92 5.67
C SER A 78 1.62 -37.93 6.59
N PRO A 79 0.89 -38.77 7.35
CA PRO A 79 1.51 -39.85 8.11
C PRO A 79 2.16 -40.82 7.11
N ARG A 80 3.49 -40.98 7.20
CA ARG A 80 4.21 -42.02 6.47
C ARG A 80 3.70 -43.37 6.94
N LEU A 81 3.02 -44.09 6.04
CA LEU A 81 2.64 -45.48 6.23
C LEU A 81 3.91 -46.32 6.46
N ARG A 82 4.00 -46.99 7.61
CA ARG A 82 4.83 -48.18 7.80
C ARG A 82 3.90 -49.37 7.91
#